data_AF-A0A078H3Q0-F1
#
_entry.id   AF-A0A078H3Q0-F1
#
_cell.length_a   1.000
_cell.length_b   1.000
_cell.length_c   1.000
_cell.angle_alpha   90.00
_cell.angle_beta   90.00
_cell.angle_gamma   90.00
#
_symmetry.space_group_name_H-M   'P 1'
#
loop_
_entity.id
_entity.type
_entity.pdbx_description
1 polymer ?
#
loop_
_entity_poly.entity_id
_entity_poly.type
_entity_poly.pdbx_seq_one_letter_code
_entity_poly.pdbx_strand_id
1 'polypeptide(L)'
;MRSVVLVALAAAIGNMLQGWDNATIAGAVIYIKKEFHLEKEPKIEGLIVAMSLIGATMITTFSGPVSDRVGRRSMLILSSLLYFLSSIVMFWSPNVYVLLFARLLDGFGIGLAVTYYYT
;
A
#
# COMPACT_ATOMS: atom_id res chain seq x y z
N MET A 1 -17.17 -16.06 -19.96
CA MET A 1 -17.86 -15.63 -18.72
C MET A 1 -17.08 -16.00 -17.45
N ARG A 2 -16.66 -17.26 -17.23
CA ARG A 2 -15.88 -17.68 -16.03
C ARG A 2 -14.63 -16.84 -15.74
N SER A 3 -13.85 -16.48 -16.78
CA SER A 3 -12.62 -15.69 -16.62
C SER A 3 -12.86 -14.26 -16.14
N VAL A 4 -13.99 -13.65 -16.54
CA VAL A 4 -14.36 -12.28 -16.13
C VAL A 4 -14.78 -12.27 -14.66
N VAL A 5 -15.49 -13.31 -14.21
CA VAL A 5 -15.88 -13.47 -12.80
C VAL A 5 -14.65 -13.62 -11.90
N LEU A 6 -13.63 -14.38 -12.31
CA LEU A 6 -12.38 -14.53 -11.55
C LEU A 6 -11.61 -13.21 -11.43
N VAL A 7 -11.53 -12.43 -12.51
CA VAL A 7 -10.88 -11.11 -12.48
C VAL A 7 -11.66 -10.11 -11.62
N ALA A 8 -13.01 -10.12 -11.72
CA ALA A 8 -13.86 -9.28 -10.88
C ALA A 8 -13.76 -9.65 -9.39
N LEU A 9 -13.68 -10.94 -9.06
CA LEU A 9 -13.46 -11.41 -7.69
C LEU A 9 -12.08 -10.99 -7.17
N ALA A 10 -11.02 -11.14 -7.97
CA ALA A 10 -9.68 -10.70 -7.60
C ALA A 10 -9.63 -9.19 -7.35
N ALA A 11 -10.30 -8.39 -8.21
CA ALA A 11 -10.42 -6.95 -8.04
C ALA A 11 -11.22 -6.56 -6.79
N ALA A 12 -12.32 -7.26 -6.51
CA ALA A 12 -13.12 -7.04 -5.31
C ALA A 12 -12.31 -7.36 -4.04
N ILE A 13 -11.58 -8.47 -4.03
CA ILE A 13 -10.71 -8.86 -2.91
C ILE A 13 -9.58 -7.83 -2.74
N GLY A 14 -8.94 -7.40 -3.83
CA GLY A 14 -7.88 -6.38 -3.79
C GLY A 14 -8.36 -5.05 -3.20
N ASN A 15 -9.52 -4.56 -3.66
CA ASN A 15 -10.13 -3.35 -3.11
C ASN A 15 -10.55 -3.52 -1.64
N MET A 16 -11.06 -4.69 -1.26
CA MET A 16 -11.40 -4.98 0.14
C MET A 16 -10.15 -4.97 1.02
N LEU A 17 -9.04 -5.55 0.55
CA LEU A 17 -7.75 -5.57 1.26
C LEU A 17 -7.21 -4.16 1.48
N GLN A 18 -7.27 -3.32 0.44
CA GLN A 18 -6.88 -1.92 0.53
C GLN A 18 -7.74 -1.14 1.54
N GLY A 19 -9.06 -1.37 1.53
CA GLY A 19 -9.96 -0.79 2.54
C GLY A 19 -9.60 -1.22 3.96
N TRP A 20 -9.18 -2.49 4.13
CA TRP A 20 -8.73 -3.01 5.42
C TRP A 20 -7.42 -2.35 5.89
N ASP A 21 -6.39 -2.20 5.05
CA ASP A 21 -5.17 -1.52 5.50
C ASP A 21 -5.42 -0.07 5.94
N ASN A 22 -6.26 0.67 5.19
CA ASN A 22 -6.67 2.02 5.56
C ASN A 22 -7.43 2.07 6.91
N ALA A 23 -8.30 1.10 7.18
CA ALA A 23 -8.99 1.01 8.47
C ALA A 23 -8.03 0.63 9.61
N THR A 24 -7.11 -0.29 9.35
CA THR A 24 -6.12 -0.76 10.32
C THR A 24 -5.17 0.36 10.71
N ILE A 25 -4.67 1.14 9.74
CA ILE A 25 -3.77 2.26 10.04
C ILE A 25 -4.47 3.35 10.84
N ALA A 26 -5.73 3.66 10.53
CA ALA A 26 -6.50 4.66 11.26
C ALA A 26 -6.62 4.30 12.77
N GLY A 27 -6.78 3.00 13.09
CA GLY A 27 -6.74 2.51 14.47
C GLY A 27 -5.33 2.41 15.04
N ALA A 28 -4.36 1.92 14.25
CA ALA A 28 -3.00 1.68 14.69
C ALA A 28 -2.22 2.97 14.99
N VAL A 29 -2.52 4.08 14.31
CA VAL A 29 -1.81 5.35 14.49
C VAL A 29 -1.90 5.85 15.94
N ILE A 30 -3.01 5.56 16.63
CA ILE A 30 -3.23 5.90 18.05
C ILE A 30 -2.25 5.14 18.95
N TYR A 31 -2.03 3.86 18.66
CA TYR A 31 -1.08 3.01 19.40
C TYR A 31 0.37 3.36 19.06
N ILE A 32 0.69 3.55 17.78
CA ILE A 32 2.02 3.97 17.30
C ILE A 32 2.42 5.29 17.98
N LYS A 33 1.50 6.24 18.10
CA LYS A 33 1.75 7.51 18.78
C LYS A 33 2.12 7.34 20.24
N LYS A 34 1.47 6.41 20.93
CA LYS A 34 1.71 6.10 22.35
C LYS A 34 3.03 5.36 22.56
N GLU A 35 3.35 4.42 21.66
CA GLU A 35 4.53 3.57 21.75
C GLU A 35 5.83 4.31 21.38
N PHE A 36 5.78 5.20 20.38
CA PHE A 36 6.93 6.02 19.99
C PHE A 36 7.01 7.39 20.71
N HIS A 37 6.17 7.62 21.74
CA HIS A 37 6.08 8.88 22.48
C HIS A 37 5.90 10.13 21.58
N LEU A 38 5.21 9.97 20.45
CA LEU A 38 5.00 11.01 19.44
C LEU A 38 3.87 11.99 19.81
N GLU A 39 3.41 12.00 21.07
CA GLU A 39 2.34 12.88 21.55
C GLU A 39 2.61 14.37 21.30
N LYS A 40 3.88 14.76 21.16
CA LYS A 40 4.32 16.13 20.87
C LYS A 40 4.55 16.44 19.38
N GLU A 41 4.46 15.46 18.49
CA GLU A 41 4.77 15.62 17.05
C GLU A 41 3.63 15.15 16.12
N PRO A 42 2.51 15.90 16.04
CA PRO A 42 1.38 15.57 15.15
C PRO A 42 1.77 15.56 13.66
N LYS A 43 2.91 16.15 13.30
CA LYS A 43 3.45 16.13 11.93
C LYS A 43 3.78 14.72 11.47
N ILE A 44 4.29 13.87 12.37
CA ILE A 44 4.73 12.51 12.04
C ILE A 44 3.52 11.59 11.83
N GLU A 45 2.45 11.77 12.61
CA GLU A 45 1.18 11.05 12.44
C GLU A 45 0.60 11.24 11.04
N GLY A 46 0.49 12.52 10.61
CA GLY A 46 0.05 12.84 9.25
C GLY A 46 1.01 12.32 8.18
N LEU A 47 2.31 12.30 8.47
CA LEU A 47 3.33 11.78 7.56
C LEU A 47 3.17 10.27 7.32
N ILE A 48 2.85 9.49 8.36
CA ILE A 48 2.65 8.03 8.25
C ILE A 48 1.52 7.71 7.26
N VAL A 49 0.39 8.43 7.35
CA VAL A 49 -0.75 8.26 6.44
C VAL A 49 -0.42 8.82 5.04
N ALA A 50 0.23 9.98 4.98
CA ALA A 50 0.59 10.62 3.72
C ALA A 50 1.64 9.84 2.93
N MET A 51 2.55 9.11 3.58
CA MET A 51 3.58 8.32 2.89
C MET A 51 2.98 7.24 2.00
N SER A 52 1.91 6.56 2.43
CA SER A 52 1.19 5.59 1.59
C SER A 52 0.57 6.26 0.37
N LEU A 53 -0.04 7.43 0.53
CA LEU A 53 -0.62 8.22 -0.57
C LEU A 53 0.45 8.72 -1.55
N ILE A 54 1.56 9.24 -1.02
CA ILE A 54 2.70 9.73 -1.80
C ILE A 54 3.33 8.57 -2.59
N GLY A 55 3.53 7.42 -1.95
CA GLY A 55 4.00 6.22 -2.60
C GLY A 55 3.08 5.81 -3.76
N ALA A 56 1.78 5.70 -3.48
CA ALA A 56 0.79 5.35 -4.50
C ALA A 56 0.77 6.34 -5.67
N THR A 57 0.87 7.65 -5.38
CA THR A 57 0.85 8.72 -6.40
C THR A 57 2.09 8.70 -7.28
N MET A 58 3.27 8.52 -6.68
CA MET A 58 4.52 8.36 -7.45
C MET A 58 4.41 7.16 -8.37
N ILE A 59 4.03 6.00 -7.84
CA ILE A 59 3.98 4.80 -8.66
C ILE A 59 2.93 4.88 -9.75
N THR A 60 1.73 5.39 -9.50
CA THR A 60 0.70 5.49 -10.55
C THR A 60 1.14 6.40 -11.69
N THR A 61 1.88 7.47 -11.37
CA THR A 61 2.46 8.38 -12.37
C THR A 61 3.51 7.70 -13.25
N PHE A 62 4.36 6.85 -12.68
CA PHE A 62 5.40 6.12 -13.43
C PHE A 62 4.95 4.75 -13.99
N SER A 63 3.81 4.22 -13.53
CA SER A 63 3.27 2.91 -13.87
C SER A 63 2.80 2.83 -15.32
N GLY A 64 2.32 3.94 -15.91
CA GLY A 64 1.77 3.98 -17.27
C GLY A 64 2.70 3.41 -18.35
N PRO A 65 3.92 3.92 -18.55
CA PRO A 65 4.85 3.40 -19.57
C PRO A 65 5.40 2.00 -19.25
N VAL A 66 5.47 1.65 -17.96
CA VAL A 66 6.00 0.35 -17.50
C VAL A 66 4.96 -0.75 -17.75
N SER A 67 3.67 -0.44 -17.57
CA SER A 67 2.49 -1.29 -17.84
C SER A 67 2.57 -1.95 -19.21
N ASP A 68 2.83 -1.15 -20.24
CA ASP A 68 2.78 -1.60 -21.63
C ASP A 68 3.88 -2.60 -21.98
N ARG A 69 4.97 -2.67 -21.19
CA ARG A 69 6.09 -3.59 -21.42
C ARG A 69 6.05 -4.87 -20.58
N VAL A 70 5.53 -4.83 -19.35
CA VAL A 70 5.73 -5.91 -18.36
C VAL A 70 4.52 -6.87 -18.27
N GLY A 71 3.37 -6.45 -18.78
CA GLY A 71 2.17 -7.29 -18.90
C GLY A 71 1.36 -7.43 -17.60
N ARG A 72 0.04 -7.46 -17.77
CA ARG A 72 -0.98 -7.36 -16.69
C ARG A 72 -0.82 -8.38 -15.55
N ARG A 73 -0.36 -9.60 -15.84
CA ARG A 73 -0.20 -10.67 -14.83
C ARG A 73 1.01 -10.45 -13.92
N SER A 74 2.13 -9.99 -14.48
CA SER A 74 3.37 -9.78 -13.74
C SER A 74 3.23 -8.64 -12.73
N MET A 75 2.47 -7.60 -13.07
CA MET A 75 2.21 -6.48 -12.16
C MET A 75 1.32 -6.83 -10.97
N LEU A 76 0.30 -7.67 -11.15
CA LEU A 76 -0.50 -8.17 -10.03
C LEU A 76 0.33 -9.00 -9.04
N ILE A 77 1.30 -9.76 -9.56
CA ILE A 77 2.24 -10.51 -8.71
C ILE A 77 3.18 -9.54 -7.98
N LEU A 78 3.71 -8.54 -8.69
CA LEU A 78 4.62 -7.55 -8.12
C LEU A 78 3.95 -6.72 -7.02
N SER A 79 2.70 -6.27 -7.22
CA SER A 79 1.96 -5.53 -6.19
C SER A 79 1.73 -6.38 -4.95
N SER A 80 1.34 -7.66 -5.13
CA SER A 80 1.14 -8.59 -4.02
C SER A 80 2.43 -8.86 -3.24
N LEU A 81 3.57 -8.98 -3.95
CA LEU A 81 4.89 -9.14 -3.32
C LEU A 81 5.30 -7.90 -2.53
N LEU A 82 5.08 -6.70 -3.08
CA LEU A 82 5.36 -5.44 -2.39
C LEU A 82 4.51 -5.30 -1.13
N TYR A 83 3.22 -5.67 -1.21
CA TYR A 83 2.30 -5.68 -0.07
C TYR A 83 2.72 -6.66 1.03
N PHE A 84 3.20 -7.84 0.61
CA PHE A 84 3.71 -8.83 1.55
C PHE A 84 5.00 -8.36 2.23
N LEU A 85 5.93 -7.79 1.45
CA LEU A 85 7.17 -7.23 1.99
C LEU A 85 6.89 -6.04 2.92
N SER A 86 6.02 -5.11 2.53
CA SER A 86 5.68 -3.94 3.35
C SER A 86 5.11 -4.37 4.71
N SER A 87 4.22 -5.36 4.73
CA SER A 87 3.65 -5.90 5.97
C SER A 87 4.71 -6.54 6.87
N ILE A 88 5.69 -7.27 6.32
CA ILE A 88 6.79 -7.85 7.11
C ILE A 88 7.68 -6.75 7.70
N VAL A 89 8.01 -5.73 6.90
CA VAL A 89 8.84 -4.61 7.35
C VAL A 89 8.11 -3.78 8.41
N MET A 90 6.78 -3.60 8.29
CA MET A 90 5.98 -2.97 9.35
C MET A 90 5.98 -3.79 10.63
N PHE A 91 5.83 -5.12 10.54
CA PHE A 91 5.80 -5.99 11.72
C PHE A 91 7.10 -5.90 12.52
N TRP A 92 8.24 -5.81 11.84
CA TRP A 92 9.55 -5.71 12.49
C TRP A 92 10.02 -4.28 12.70
N SER A 93 9.18 -3.25 12.49
CA SER A 93 9.67 -1.86 12.51
C SER A 93 10.08 -1.45 13.93
N PRO A 94 11.37 -1.16 14.20
CA PRO A 94 11.84 -0.76 15.54
C PRO A 94 11.82 0.76 15.72
N ASN A 95 11.59 1.51 14.64
CA ASN A 95 11.62 2.96 14.60
C ASN A 95 10.57 3.48 13.61
N VAL A 96 10.02 4.67 13.89
CA VAL A 96 9.07 5.40 13.05
C VAL A 96 9.55 5.57 11.61
N TYR A 97 10.85 5.79 11.39
CA TYR A 97 11.42 5.92 10.04
C TYR A 97 11.31 4.63 9.23
N VAL A 98 11.46 3.47 9.87
CA VAL A 98 11.28 2.17 9.22
C VAL A 98 9.81 1.94 8.90
N LEU A 99 8.90 2.35 9.81
CA LEU A 99 7.47 2.32 9.58
C LEU A 99 7.06 3.22 8.39
N LEU A 100 7.61 4.43 8.30
CA LEU A 100 7.39 5.36 7.18
C LEU A 100 7.85 4.76 5.85
N PHE A 101 9.02 4.13 5.84
CA PHE A 101 9.53 3.45 4.66
C PHE A 101 8.65 2.25 4.26
N ALA A 102 8.19 1.47 5.23
CA ALA A 102 7.27 0.37 5.00
C ALA A 102 5.93 0.86 4.42
N ARG A 103 5.40 2.00 4.90
CA ARG A 103 4.19 2.64 4.36
C ARG A 103 4.37 3.13 2.93
N LEU A 104 5.54 3.65 2.61
CA LEU A 104 5.88 4.06 1.24
C LEU A 104 5.93 2.85 0.29
N LEU A 105 6.54 1.73 0.72
CA LEU A 105 6.51 0.46 -0.02
C LEU A 105 5.09 -0.10 -0.16
N ASP A 106 4.27 0.05 0.86
CA ASP A 106 2.87 -0.35 0.82
C ASP A 106 2.08 0.45 -0.23
N GLY A 107 2.26 1.77 -0.22
CA GLY A 107 1.71 2.69 -1.22
C GLY A 107 2.15 2.32 -2.64
N PHE A 108 3.38 1.87 -2.82
CA PHE A 108 3.87 1.35 -4.10
C PHE A 108 3.09 0.10 -4.56
N GLY A 109 2.86 -0.87 -3.67
CA GLY A 109 2.04 -2.04 -3.97
C GLY A 109 0.62 -1.67 -4.37
N ILE A 110 0.00 -0.76 -3.62
CA ILE A 110 -1.36 -0.26 -3.88
C ILE A 110 -1.45 0.45 -5.22
N GLY A 111 -0.54 1.39 -5.49
CA GLY A 111 -0.54 2.19 -6.71
C GLY A 111 -0.47 1.32 -7.96
N LEU A 112 0.38 0.27 -7.93
CA LEU A 112 0.42 -0.71 -9.00
C LEU A 112 -0.91 -1.46 -9.11
N ALA A 113 -1.43 -2.03 -8.03
CA ALA A 113 -2.66 -2.80 -8.06
C ALA A 113 -3.84 -2.01 -8.65
N VAL A 114 -4.00 -0.74 -8.23
CA VAL A 114 -5.05 0.16 -8.73
C VAL A 114 -4.92 0.39 -10.24
N THR A 115 -3.74 0.70 -10.78
CA THR A 115 -3.59 0.97 -12.22
C THR A 115 -4.09 -0.19 -13.11
N TYR A 116 -3.92 -1.45 -12.70
CA TYR A 116 -4.31 -2.62 -13.51
C TYR A 116 -5.76 -3.06 -13.34
N TYR A 117 -6.43 -2.67 -12.26
CA TYR A 117 -7.86 -2.94 -12.10
C TYR A 117 -8.72 -2.04 -13.01
N TYR A 118 -8.24 -0.84 -13.34
CA TYR A 118 -8.99 0.15 -14.13
C TYR A 118 -8.61 0.21 -15.62
N THR A 119 -7.51 -0.44 -16.03
CA THR A 119 -7.05 -0.56 -17.44
C THR A 119 -7.11 -2.02 -17.83
#